data_AF-A0A8S3BK91-F1
#
_entry.id   AF-A0A8S3BK91-F1
#
_cell.length_a   1.000
_cell.length_b   1.000
_cell.length_c   1.000
_cell.angle_alpha   90.00
_cell.angle_beta   90.00
_cell.angle_gamma   90.00
#
_symmetry.space_group_name_H-M   'P 1'
#
loop_
_entity.id
_entity.type
_entity.pdbx_description
1 polymer ?
#
loop_
_entity_poly.entity_id
_entity_poly.type
_entity_poly.pdbx_seq_one_letter_code
_entity_poly.pdbx_strand_id
1 'polypeptide(L)' 'MYVLDFVDYFEDTFIGRVIRNNSRRAPRFSVNMWNCFSRLDEELPRTNNSSEGWNRAIK' A
#
# COMPACT_ATOMS: atom_id res chain seq x y z
N MET A 1 -19.85 -8.38 -13.38
CA MET A 1 -19.98 -8.37 -11.90
C MET A 1 -18.63 -8.26 -11.17
N TYR A 2 -17.50 -8.72 -11.73
CA TYR A 2 -16.20 -8.74 -11.01
C TYR A 2 -15.33 -7.46 -11.12
N VAL A 3 -15.55 -6.61 -12.13
CA VAL A 3 -14.68 -5.44 -12.36
C VAL A 3 -14.88 -4.37 -11.29
N LEU A 4 -16.13 -4.16 -10.86
CA LEU A 4 -16.43 -3.21 -9.80
C LEU A 4 -15.81 -3.65 -8.47
N ASP A 5 -15.91 -4.94 -8.12
CA ASP A 5 -15.32 -5.49 -6.89
C ASP A 5 -13.80 -5.32 -6.86
N PHE A 6 -13.13 -5.51 -8.00
CA PHE A 6 -11.69 -5.30 -8.09
C PHE A 6 -11.29 -3.83 -7.94
N VAL A 7 -11.99 -2.92 -8.62
CA VAL A 7 -11.72 -1.49 -8.54
C VAL A 7 -11.94 -1.00 -7.10
N ASP A 8 -13.04 -1.42 -6.50
CA ASP A 8 -13.39 -1.14 -5.11
C ASP A 8 -12.28 -1.59 -4.14
N TYR A 9 -11.82 -2.83 -4.30
CA TYR A 9 -10.69 -3.37 -3.54
C TYR A 9 -9.41 -2.56 -3.75
N PHE A 10 -9.08 -2.23 -5.00
CA PHE A 10 -7.86 -1.52 -5.34
C PHE A 10 -7.87 -0.10 -4.79
N GLU A 11 -8.98 0.61 -4.92
CA GLU A 11 -9.17 1.94 -4.35
C GLU A 11 -9.03 1.91 -2.84
N ASP A 12 -9.70 1.00 -2.14
CA ASP A 12 -9.60 0.92 -0.68
C ASP A 12 -8.18 0.53 -0.20
N THR A 13 -7.46 -0.25 -1.00
CA THR A 13 -6.15 -0.77 -0.62
C THR A 13 -5.03 0.24 -0.87
N PHE A 14 -5.06 0.96 -2.00
CA PHE A 14 -3.89 1.71 -2.46
C PHE A 14 -4.11 3.18 -2.84
N ILE A 15 -5.33 3.63 -3.16
CA ILE A 15 -5.59 5.01 -3.63
C ILE A 15 -6.37 5.85 -2.61
N GLY A 16 -7.37 5.24 -1.96
CA GLY A 16 -8.37 5.89 -1.14
C GLY A 16 -9.66 6.18 -1.93
N ARG A 17 -10.75 5.51 -1.54
CA ARG A 17 -12.08 5.64 -2.14
C ARG A 17 -12.72 6.98 -1.81
N VAL A 18 -13.37 7.60 -2.82
CA VAL A 18 -14.19 8.81 -2.63
C VAL A 18 -15.46 8.42 -1.88
N ILE A 19 -15.75 9.12 -0.80
CA ILE A 19 -16.97 8.93 0.00
C ILE A 19 -17.98 10.05 -0.24
N ARG A 20 -19.19 9.89 0.30
CA ARG A 20 -20.39 10.71 0.01
C ARG A 20 -20.23 12.24 0.15
N ASN A 21 -19.24 12.72 0.90
CA ASN A 21 -18.95 14.14 1.11
C ASN A 21 -17.80 14.65 0.22
N ASN A 22 -17.46 13.92 -0.85
CA ASN A 22 -16.33 14.21 -1.73
C ASN A 22 -14.95 14.21 -1.04
N SER A 23 -14.85 13.62 0.16
CA SER A 23 -13.56 13.33 0.79
C SER A 23 -13.07 11.93 0.41
N ARG A 24 -11.77 11.68 0.57
CA ARG A 24 -11.18 10.35 0.36
C ARG A 24 -10.90 9.70 1.71
N ARG A 25 -11.33 8.44 1.85
CA ARG A 25 -10.85 7.59 2.94
C ARG A 25 -9.36 7.30 2.70
N ALA A 26 -8.54 7.32 3.76
CA ALA A 26 -7.15 6.92 3.64
C ALA A 26 -7.05 5.44 3.18
N PRO A 27 -6.18 5.13 2.21
CA PRO A 27 -5.97 3.75 1.78
C PRO A 27 -5.30 2.92 2.87
N ARG A 28 -5.44 1.58 2.78
CA ARG A 28 -4.75 0.65 3.68
C ARG A 28 -3.22 0.80 3.64
N PHE A 29 -2.68 1.04 2.45
CA PHE A 29 -1.27 1.38 2.25
C PHE A 29 -1.18 2.81 1.72
N SER A 30 -0.42 3.65 2.43
CA SER A 30 -0.23 5.05 2.04
C SER A 30 0.32 5.18 0.61
N VAL A 31 -0.23 6.10 -0.17
CA VAL A 31 0.25 6.43 -1.52
C VAL A 31 1.73 6.83 -1.51
N ASN A 32 2.21 7.44 -0.42
CA ASN A 32 3.61 7.82 -0.27
C ASN A 32 4.56 6.61 -0.34
N MET A 33 4.08 5.39 -0.06
CA MET A 33 4.87 4.16 -0.16
C MET A 33 5.18 3.77 -1.62
N TRP A 34 4.41 4.27 -2.60
CA TRP A 34 4.58 3.89 -4.00
C TRP A 34 5.89 4.41 -4.59
N ASN A 35 6.46 5.45 -3.98
CA ASN A 35 7.76 5.98 -4.35
C ASN A 35 8.79 5.64 -3.26
N CYS A 36 9.98 5.23 -3.67
CA CYS A 36 11.10 4.92 -2.79
C CYS A 36 12.05 6.12 -2.57
N PHE A 37 11.71 7.33 -3.00
CA PHE A 37 12.56 8.51 -2.92
C PHE A 37 12.96 8.82 -1.47
N SER A 38 11.99 8.91 -0.56
CA SER A 38 12.29 9.14 0.87
C SER A 38 13.09 7.98 1.47
N ARG A 39 12.84 6.75 1.02
CA ARG A 39 13.63 5.58 1.45
C ARG A 39 15.08 5.63 0.98
N LEU A 40 15.35 6.22 -0.19
CA LEU A 40 16.72 6.43 -0.67
C LEU A 40 17.43 7.49 0.16
N ASP A 41 16.74 8.60 0.44
CA ASP A 41 17.26 9.69 1.27
C ASP A 41 17.56 9.22 2.70
N GLU A 42 16.70 8.37 3.26
CA GLU A 42 16.81 7.83 4.62
C GLU A 42 17.65 6.53 4.72
N GLU A 43 18.32 6.11 3.64
CA GLU A 43 19.09 4.85 3.55
C GLU A 43 18.29 3.59 3.98
N LEU A 44 16.96 3.61 3.81
CA LEU A 44 16.08 2.51 4.20
C LEU A 44 16.11 1.34 3.19
N PRO A 45 15.85 0.10 3.64
CA PRO A 45 15.70 -1.04 2.76
C PRO A 45 14.64 -0.79 1.66
N ARG A 46 15.05 -1.04 0.42
CA ARG A 46 14.22 -0.93 -0.80
C ARG A 46 13.42 -2.20 -1.09
N THR A 47 13.85 -3.31 -0.50
CA THR A 47 13.24 -4.63 -0.62
C THR A 47 12.75 -5.10 0.73
N ASN A 48 11.72 -5.94 0.75
CA ASN A 48 11.18 -6.59 1.94
C ASN A 48 12.01 -7.83 2.40
N ASN A 49 13.20 -8.07 1.83
CA ASN A 49 14.04 -9.25 2.10
C ASN A 49 14.22 -9.58 3.58
N SER A 50 14.46 -8.58 4.44
CA SER A 50 14.63 -8.80 5.88
C SER A 50 13.33 -9.33 6.52
N SER A 51 12.19 -8.78 6.13
CA SER A 51 10.87 -9.25 6.58
C SER A 51 10.54 -10.63 6.03
N GLU A 52 10.90 -10.93 4.78
CA GLU A 52 10.74 -12.28 4.20
C GLU A 52 11.62 -13.31 4.91
N GLY A 53 12.84 -12.94 5.27
CA GLY A 53 13.76 -13.77 6.05
C GLY A 53 13.21 -14.09 7.43
N TRP A 54 12.69 -13.08 8.14
CA TRP A 54 12.01 -13.28 9.42
C TRP A 54 10.78 -14.19 9.27
N ASN A 55 9.88 -13.90 8.32
CA ASN A 55 8.70 -14.71 8.06
C ASN A 55 9.02 -16.17 7.71
N ARG A 56 10.16 -16.42 7.04
CA ARG A 56 10.64 -17.77 6.74
C ARG A 56 11.14 -18.51 7.99
N ALA A 57 11.70 -17.79 8.96
CA ALA A 57 12.25 -18.37 10.18
C ALA A 57 11.17 -18.76 11.20
N ILE A 58 9.98 -18.16 11.14
CA ILE A 58 8.86 -18.42 12.08
C ILE A 58 7.77 -19.31 11.45
N LYS A 59 7.90 -19.64 10.16
CA LYS A 59 7.13 -20.70 9.51
C LYS A 59 7.74 -22.06 9.78
#